data_AF-M7AE63-F1
#
_entry.id   AF-M7AE63-F1
#
_cell.length_a   1.000
_cell.length_b   1.000
_cell.length_c   1.000
_cell.angle_alpha   90.00
_cell.angle_beta   90.00
_cell.angle_gamma   90.00
#
_symmetry.space_group_name_H-M   'P 1'
#
loop_
_entity.id
_entity.type
_entity.pdbx_description
1 polymer ?
#
loop_
_entity_poly.entity_id
_entity_poly.type
_entity_poly.pdbx_seq_one_letter_code
_entity_poly.pdbx_strand_id
1 'polypeptide(L)'
;MDHDLWNLQEYGYGKQPYGKAEGEGSKAPFHMQFQNENWILSLFVPEVVKGGMILDRIELFSRLSKLAGKTGHNYWQYRFATWACHYIQDIGQPYHSKAVPDADFSYYARYIFSSKETKKDMKAKATQLVTNRHFLYEDFISYNLIDFYKNSTTRTLTEFLVQNSKDFPSFSSNEDLMKFVGKEASVHAFQINQSIIDTLGEKYTMKPEYDLEKELGTKMKEIIPTLNSEKEIFF
;
A
#
# COMPACT_ATOMS: atom_id res chain seq x y z
N MET A 1 7.01 1.16 13.53
CA MET A 1 6.10 0.07 13.94
C MET A 1 6.52 -1.15 13.17
N ASP A 2 6.51 -2.32 13.78
CA ASP A 2 6.75 -3.62 13.14
C ASP A 2 8.08 -3.86 12.41
N HIS A 3 9.11 -3.06 12.69
CA HIS A 3 10.46 -3.31 12.19
C HIS A 3 11.03 -4.61 12.77
N ASP A 4 11.65 -5.40 11.90
CA ASP A 4 12.47 -6.58 12.23
C ASP A 4 11.78 -7.66 13.09
N LEU A 5 10.45 -7.61 13.23
CA LEU A 5 9.72 -8.50 14.13
C LEU A 5 9.71 -9.96 13.68
N TRP A 6 9.82 -10.22 12.37
CA TRP A 6 9.91 -11.58 11.82
C TRP A 6 11.15 -12.34 12.30
N ASN A 7 12.21 -11.62 12.68
CA ASN A 7 13.46 -12.20 13.16
C ASN A 7 13.40 -12.59 14.65
N LEU A 8 12.37 -12.16 15.38
CA LEU A 8 12.16 -12.48 16.79
C LEU A 8 11.47 -13.84 16.91
N GLN A 9 12.26 -14.89 17.17
CA GLN A 9 11.76 -16.27 17.24
C GLN A 9 10.68 -16.44 18.33
N GLU A 10 10.77 -15.68 19.43
CA GLU A 10 9.81 -15.73 20.53
C GLU A 10 8.40 -15.32 20.11
N TYR A 11 8.27 -14.52 19.05
CA TYR A 11 6.97 -14.07 18.53
C TYR A 11 6.33 -15.09 17.59
N GLY A 12 7.08 -16.09 17.12
CA GLY A 12 6.52 -17.23 16.41
C GLY A 12 5.92 -16.92 15.02
N TYR A 13 6.27 -15.81 14.40
CA TYR A 13 5.78 -15.44 13.06
C TYR A 13 6.25 -16.39 11.95
N GLY A 14 7.37 -17.08 12.16
CA GLY A 14 7.96 -17.98 11.18
C GLY A 14 8.71 -17.23 10.09
N LYS A 15 8.68 -17.75 8.86
CA LYS A 15 9.44 -17.18 7.74
C LYS A 15 8.67 -16.00 7.14
N GLN A 16 9.35 -14.86 7.02
CA GLN A 16 8.79 -13.69 6.34
C GLN A 16 8.37 -14.02 4.89
N PRO A 17 7.12 -13.72 4.49
CA PRO A 17 6.59 -14.13 3.19
C PRO A 17 7.08 -13.26 2.02
N TYR A 18 7.29 -11.95 2.24
CA TYR A 18 7.77 -11.00 1.24
C TYR A 18 8.37 -9.75 1.90
N GLY A 19 9.03 -8.92 1.11
CA GLY A 19 9.85 -7.80 1.61
C GLY A 19 11.28 -8.22 1.93
N LYS A 20 12.12 -7.23 2.28
CA LYS A 20 13.48 -7.46 2.80
C LYS A 20 13.38 -7.84 4.28
N ALA A 21 14.35 -8.59 4.81
CA ALA A 21 14.33 -9.02 6.21
C ALA A 21 14.58 -7.88 7.21
N GLU A 22 15.18 -6.78 6.74
CA GLU A 22 15.59 -5.62 7.53
C GLU A 22 15.13 -4.32 6.85
N GLY A 23 15.03 -3.26 7.65
CA GLY A 23 14.65 -1.92 7.19
C GLY A 23 13.17 -1.80 6.85
N GLU A 24 12.80 -0.86 5.98
CA GLU A 24 11.38 -0.63 5.64
C GLU A 24 10.70 -1.86 5.03
N GLY A 25 11.45 -2.67 4.29
CA GLY A 25 10.95 -3.92 3.72
C GLY A 25 10.55 -4.97 4.75
N SER A 26 11.06 -4.93 5.99
CA SER A 26 10.73 -5.91 7.05
C SER A 26 9.29 -5.81 7.50
N LYS A 27 8.69 -4.64 7.33
CA LYS A 27 7.31 -4.35 7.73
C LYS A 27 6.29 -4.79 6.71
N ALA A 28 6.69 -5.00 5.46
CA ALA A 28 5.77 -5.16 4.34
C ALA A 28 4.65 -6.18 4.63
N PRO A 29 4.92 -7.36 5.22
CA PRO A 29 3.84 -8.32 5.53
C PRO A 29 2.86 -7.88 6.62
N PHE A 30 3.22 -6.94 7.49
CA PHE A 30 2.30 -6.40 8.50
C PHE A 30 1.44 -5.26 7.96
N HIS A 31 1.90 -4.58 6.91
CA HIS A 31 1.26 -3.39 6.34
C HIS A 31 0.63 -3.64 4.97
N MET A 32 0.91 -4.77 4.32
CA MET A 32 0.39 -5.11 3.00
C MET A 32 -0.33 -6.46 3.04
N GLN A 33 -1.36 -6.63 2.21
CA GLN A 33 -2.02 -7.93 2.03
C GLN A 33 -2.67 -8.02 0.64
N PHE A 34 -2.24 -9.03 -0.12
CA PHE A 34 -2.58 -9.19 -1.53
C PHE A 34 -3.72 -10.20 -1.77
N GLN A 35 -4.72 -10.19 -0.89
CA GLN A 35 -5.82 -11.19 -0.88
C GLN A 35 -6.75 -11.13 -2.10
N ASN A 36 -6.71 -10.03 -2.85
CA ASN A 36 -7.52 -9.80 -4.06
C ASN A 36 -6.69 -9.97 -5.35
N GLU A 37 -5.52 -10.62 -5.25
CA GLU A 37 -4.73 -10.94 -6.43
C GLU A 37 -5.40 -11.95 -7.35
N ASN A 38 -4.91 -12.05 -8.59
CA ASN A 38 -5.48 -13.01 -9.51
C ASN A 38 -5.28 -14.45 -9.00
N TRP A 39 -6.13 -15.36 -9.46
CA TRP A 39 -6.12 -16.75 -9.06
C TRP A 39 -4.81 -17.48 -9.43
N ILE A 40 -4.11 -17.05 -10.49
CA ILE A 40 -2.81 -17.58 -10.90
C ILE A 40 -1.78 -17.31 -9.80
N LEU A 41 -1.69 -16.07 -9.28
CA LEU A 41 -0.79 -15.77 -8.16
C LEU A 41 -1.16 -16.56 -6.90
N SER A 42 -2.45 -16.71 -6.62
CA SER A 42 -2.93 -17.50 -5.50
C SER A 42 -2.51 -18.98 -5.57
N LEU A 43 -2.33 -19.52 -6.78
CA LEU A 43 -1.86 -20.89 -7.00
C LEU A 43 -0.33 -21.02 -6.99
N PHE A 44 0.37 -20.10 -7.65
CA PHE A 44 1.82 -20.25 -7.88
C PHE A 44 2.70 -19.55 -6.84
N VAL A 45 2.15 -18.59 -6.09
CA VAL A 45 2.88 -17.84 -5.04
C VAL A 45 1.95 -17.59 -3.83
N PRO A 46 1.39 -18.65 -3.22
CA PRO A 46 0.39 -18.53 -2.17
C PRO A 46 0.89 -17.77 -0.93
N GLU A 47 2.19 -17.80 -0.65
CA GLU A 47 2.81 -17.08 0.45
C GLU A 47 2.65 -15.56 0.33
N VAL A 48 2.61 -15.01 -0.89
CA VAL A 48 2.41 -13.57 -1.12
C VAL A 48 0.96 -13.19 -0.84
N VAL A 49 0.01 -14.00 -1.31
CA VAL A 49 -1.43 -13.74 -1.15
C VAL A 49 -1.90 -13.92 0.29
N LYS A 50 -1.36 -14.94 0.99
CA LYS A 50 -1.85 -15.38 2.31
C LYS A 50 -0.94 -15.00 3.47
N GLY A 51 0.28 -14.52 3.22
CA GLY A 51 1.26 -14.23 4.26
C GLY A 51 1.11 -12.88 4.95
N GLY A 52 0.18 -12.03 4.48
CA GLY A 52 -0.10 -10.75 5.14
C GLY A 52 -0.71 -10.94 6.53
N MET A 53 -0.31 -10.09 7.48
CA MET A 53 -0.74 -10.08 8.88
C MET A 53 -1.52 -8.81 9.25
N ILE A 54 -2.04 -8.08 8.25
CA ILE A 54 -2.82 -6.86 8.46
C ILE A 54 -3.99 -7.14 9.41
N LEU A 55 -4.75 -8.22 9.19
CA LEU A 55 -5.89 -8.55 10.04
C LEU A 55 -5.46 -8.81 11.49
N ASP A 56 -4.34 -9.52 11.69
CA ASP A 56 -3.79 -9.77 13.02
C ASP A 56 -3.44 -8.47 13.74
N ARG A 57 -2.86 -7.50 13.03
CA ARG A 57 -2.55 -6.18 13.58
C ARG A 57 -3.80 -5.37 13.91
N ILE A 58 -4.81 -5.36 13.04
CA ILE A 58 -6.09 -4.70 13.30
C ILE A 58 -6.76 -5.30 14.53
N GLU A 59 -6.81 -6.63 14.64
CA GLU A 59 -7.40 -7.33 15.78
C GLU A 59 -6.63 -7.05 17.08
N LEU A 60 -5.30 -7.14 17.04
CA LEU A 60 -4.44 -6.86 18.19
C LEU A 60 -4.73 -5.48 18.76
N PHE A 61 -4.66 -4.45 17.92
CA PHE A 61 -4.81 -3.07 18.38
C PHE A 61 -6.27 -2.72 18.72
N SER A 62 -7.24 -3.32 18.03
CA SER A 62 -8.67 -3.20 18.41
C SER A 62 -8.95 -3.76 19.80
N ARG A 63 -8.38 -4.94 20.12
CA ARG A 63 -8.55 -5.59 21.43
C ARG A 63 -7.83 -4.83 22.53
N LEU A 64 -6.61 -4.37 22.28
CA LEU A 64 -5.85 -3.54 23.22
C LEU A 64 -6.58 -2.22 23.52
N SER A 65 -7.17 -1.58 22.50
CA SER A 65 -7.99 -0.38 22.68
C SER A 65 -9.18 -0.64 23.61
N LYS A 66 -9.95 -1.71 23.34
CA LYS A 66 -11.10 -2.11 24.17
C LYS A 66 -10.68 -2.43 25.61
N LEU A 67 -9.55 -3.11 25.80
CA LEU A 67 -9.01 -3.42 27.12
C LEU A 67 -8.63 -2.15 27.89
N ALA A 68 -7.87 -1.25 27.26
CA ALA A 68 -7.45 0.01 27.86
C ALA A 68 -8.63 0.89 28.26
N GLY A 69 -9.68 0.94 27.44
CA GLY A 69 -10.91 1.65 27.79
C GLY A 69 -11.63 1.04 29.01
N LYS A 70 -11.71 -0.29 29.07
CA LYS A 70 -12.30 -0.99 30.23
C LYS A 70 -11.53 -0.80 31.53
N THR A 71 -10.23 -0.53 31.46
CA THR A 71 -9.35 -0.36 32.63
C THR A 71 -9.03 1.11 32.95
N GLY A 72 -9.68 2.07 32.30
CA GLY A 72 -9.54 3.50 32.60
C GLY A 72 -8.29 4.18 32.02
N HIS A 73 -7.63 3.55 31.04
CA HIS A 73 -6.44 4.10 30.37
C HIS A 73 -6.80 4.80 29.05
N ASN A 74 -7.47 5.94 29.13
CA ASN A 74 -7.99 6.66 27.95
C ASN A 74 -6.93 6.96 26.88
N TYR A 75 -5.73 7.40 27.28
CA TYR A 75 -4.63 7.64 26.33
C TYR A 75 -4.33 6.40 25.48
N TRP A 76 -4.21 5.24 26.13
CA TRP A 76 -3.92 3.98 25.45
C TRP A 76 -5.10 3.47 24.63
N GLN A 77 -6.33 3.65 25.10
CA GLN A 77 -7.54 3.34 24.34
C GLN A 77 -7.50 4.02 22.95
N TYR A 78 -7.29 5.33 22.92
CA TYR A 78 -7.24 6.07 21.67
C TYR A 78 -5.97 5.76 20.87
N ARG A 79 -4.82 5.59 21.51
CA ARG A 79 -3.57 5.26 20.82
C ARG A 79 -3.66 3.93 20.06
N PHE A 80 -4.18 2.89 20.72
CA PHE A 80 -4.40 1.59 20.10
C PHE A 80 -5.49 1.66 19.02
N ALA A 81 -6.56 2.44 19.23
CA ALA A 81 -7.58 2.63 18.19
C ALA A 81 -6.97 3.27 16.93
N THR A 82 -6.13 4.30 17.07
CA THR A 82 -5.43 4.92 15.95
C THR A 82 -4.52 3.93 15.21
N TRP A 83 -3.85 3.03 15.92
CA TRP A 83 -3.06 1.98 15.26
C TRP A 83 -3.93 0.99 14.49
N ALA A 84 -5.07 0.56 15.04
CA ALA A 84 -6.01 -0.26 14.27
C ALA A 84 -6.51 0.47 13.01
N CYS A 85 -6.85 1.76 13.11
CA CYS A 85 -7.22 2.59 11.96
C CYS A 85 -6.09 2.70 10.93
N HIS A 86 -4.83 2.80 11.37
CA HIS A 86 -3.68 2.86 10.48
C HIS A 86 -3.60 1.63 9.56
N TYR A 87 -3.70 0.41 10.08
CA TYR A 87 -3.68 -0.79 9.23
C TYR A 87 -4.90 -0.92 8.30
N ILE A 88 -6.06 -0.37 8.70
CA ILE A 88 -7.22 -0.24 7.80
C ILE A 88 -6.94 0.77 6.67
N GLN A 89 -6.24 1.86 6.96
CA GLN A 89 -5.85 2.84 5.94
C GLN A 89 -4.77 2.27 5.00
N ASP A 90 -3.81 1.51 5.54
CA ASP A 90 -2.78 0.84 4.76
C ASP A 90 -3.39 -0.13 3.75
N ILE A 91 -4.33 -1.00 4.14
CA ILE A 91 -5.01 -1.87 3.15
C ILE A 91 -5.84 -1.06 2.13
N GLY A 92 -6.25 0.16 2.47
CA GLY A 92 -6.88 1.10 1.54
C GLY A 92 -5.92 1.68 0.49
N GLN A 93 -4.62 1.50 0.66
CA GLN A 93 -3.59 1.91 -0.27
C GLN A 93 -3.49 0.88 -1.42
N PRO A 94 -3.60 1.30 -2.70
CA PRO A 94 -3.66 0.36 -3.83
C PRO A 94 -2.44 -0.57 -4.01
N TYR A 95 -1.23 -0.11 -3.74
CA TYR A 95 0.02 -0.90 -3.79
C TYR A 95 0.17 -1.85 -2.59
N HIS A 96 -0.56 -1.65 -1.49
CA HIS A 96 -0.63 -2.57 -0.35
C HIS A 96 -1.67 -3.68 -0.57
N SER A 97 -2.68 -3.43 -1.41
CA SER A 97 -3.73 -4.38 -1.77
C SER A 97 -3.48 -5.16 -3.07
N LYS A 98 -2.56 -4.68 -3.92
CA LYS A 98 -2.23 -5.28 -5.22
C LYS A 98 -0.70 -5.28 -5.43
N ALA A 99 -0.09 -6.47 -5.54
CA ALA A 99 1.36 -6.66 -5.56
C ALA A 99 2.00 -6.15 -6.86
N VAL A 100 1.35 -6.39 -8.00
CA VAL A 100 1.79 -5.88 -9.31
C VAL A 100 0.58 -5.35 -10.07
N PRO A 101 0.22 -4.06 -9.90
CA PRO A 101 -1.04 -3.53 -10.41
C PRO A 101 -1.26 -3.62 -11.92
N ASP A 102 -0.18 -3.60 -12.71
CA ASP A 102 -0.18 -3.66 -14.17
C ASP A 102 0.12 -5.06 -14.74
N ALA A 103 0.28 -6.08 -13.88
CA ALA A 103 0.51 -7.44 -14.35
C ALA A 103 -0.76 -8.07 -14.93
N ASP A 104 -0.70 -8.38 -16.22
CA ASP A 104 -1.74 -9.09 -16.94
C ASP A 104 -1.44 -10.60 -17.04
N PHE A 105 -2.30 -11.33 -17.75
CA PHE A 105 -2.10 -12.76 -18.00
C PHE A 105 -0.77 -13.04 -18.71
N SER A 106 -0.35 -12.18 -19.64
CA SER A 106 0.87 -12.38 -20.42
C SER A 106 2.13 -12.28 -19.54
N TYR A 107 2.15 -11.33 -18.61
CA TYR A 107 3.19 -11.19 -17.60
C TYR A 107 3.33 -12.47 -16.76
N TYR A 108 2.22 -12.99 -16.22
CA TYR A 108 2.26 -14.19 -15.39
C TYR A 108 2.62 -15.45 -16.17
N ALA A 109 2.10 -15.61 -17.39
CA ALA A 109 2.49 -16.71 -18.27
C ALA A 109 4.00 -16.67 -18.55
N ARG A 110 4.52 -15.50 -18.94
CA ARG A 110 5.96 -15.30 -19.13
C ARG A 110 6.75 -15.63 -17.87
N TYR A 111 6.30 -15.16 -16.71
CA TYR A 111 6.97 -15.43 -15.44
C TYR A 111 7.03 -16.95 -15.17
N ILE A 112 5.91 -17.66 -15.29
CA ILE A 112 5.81 -19.10 -14.99
C ILE A 112 6.72 -19.94 -15.89
N PHE A 113 6.71 -19.67 -17.20
CA PHE A 113 7.48 -20.44 -18.20
C PHE A 113 8.94 -19.98 -18.38
N SER A 114 9.36 -18.94 -17.66
CA SER A 114 10.74 -18.46 -17.71
C SER A 114 11.74 -19.29 -16.90
N SER A 115 13.01 -19.20 -17.27
CA SER A 115 14.13 -19.76 -16.49
C SER A 115 14.22 -19.11 -15.10
N LYS A 116 14.98 -19.73 -14.19
CA LYS A 116 15.18 -19.24 -12.82
C LYS A 116 15.81 -17.85 -12.81
N GLU A 117 16.79 -17.62 -13.68
CA GLU A 117 17.51 -16.36 -13.83
C GLU A 117 16.56 -15.26 -14.32
N THR A 118 15.75 -15.57 -15.34
CA THR A 118 14.74 -14.64 -15.87
C THR A 118 13.66 -14.32 -14.85
N LYS A 119 13.18 -15.31 -14.07
CA LYS A 119 12.25 -15.08 -12.96
C LYS A 119 12.82 -14.13 -11.92
N LYS A 120 14.10 -14.30 -11.56
CA LYS A 120 14.80 -13.42 -10.62
C LYS A 120 14.90 -11.99 -11.14
N ASP A 121 15.26 -11.82 -12.41
CA ASP A 121 15.35 -10.50 -13.07
C ASP A 121 13.97 -9.82 -13.15
N MET A 122 12.95 -10.55 -13.62
CA MET A 122 11.57 -10.05 -13.69
C MET A 122 11.07 -9.59 -12.31
N LYS A 123 11.27 -10.42 -11.27
CA LYS A 123 10.88 -10.06 -9.90
C LYS A 123 11.60 -8.81 -9.42
N ALA A 124 12.92 -8.71 -9.62
CA ALA A 124 13.70 -7.55 -9.19
C ALA A 124 13.23 -6.25 -9.87
N LYS A 125 13.03 -6.28 -11.19
CA LYS A 125 12.53 -5.13 -11.96
C LYS A 125 11.12 -4.74 -11.56
N ALA A 126 10.20 -5.71 -11.47
CA ALA A 126 8.83 -5.45 -11.07
C ALA A 126 8.77 -4.87 -9.65
N THR A 127 9.54 -5.42 -8.70
CA THR A 127 9.63 -4.88 -7.34
C THR A 127 10.11 -3.43 -7.36
N GLN A 128 11.19 -3.09 -8.07
CA GLN A 128 11.68 -1.71 -8.07
C GLN A 128 10.68 -0.73 -8.72
N LEU A 129 10.04 -1.12 -9.84
CA LEU A 129 9.03 -0.30 -10.49
C LEU A 129 7.82 -0.06 -9.59
N VAL A 130 7.31 -1.11 -8.95
CA VAL A 130 6.20 -1.01 -8.00
C VAL A 130 6.60 -0.14 -6.80
N THR A 131 7.80 -0.33 -6.24
CA THR A 131 8.31 0.49 -5.14
C THR A 131 8.40 1.98 -5.51
N ASN A 132 8.91 2.32 -6.69
CA ASN A 132 8.97 3.72 -7.12
C ASN A 132 7.57 4.32 -7.26
N ARG A 133 6.64 3.61 -7.91
CA ARG A 133 5.27 4.12 -8.12
C ARG A 133 4.48 4.21 -6.81
N HIS A 134 4.70 3.26 -5.90
CA HIS A 134 4.20 3.31 -4.53
C HIS A 134 4.63 4.61 -3.84
N PHE A 135 5.94 4.88 -3.81
CA PHE A 135 6.44 6.08 -3.15
C PHE A 135 5.99 7.38 -3.83
N LEU A 136 5.86 7.40 -5.16
CA LEU A 136 5.30 8.54 -5.87
C LEU A 136 3.84 8.81 -5.45
N TYR A 137 3.03 7.76 -5.32
CA TYR A 137 1.64 7.90 -4.88
C TYR A 137 1.56 8.46 -3.45
N GLU A 138 2.31 7.89 -2.52
CA GLU A 138 2.32 8.35 -1.12
C GLU A 138 2.85 9.78 -0.98
N ASP A 139 3.92 10.13 -1.72
CA ASP A 139 4.47 11.50 -1.73
C ASP A 139 3.48 12.48 -2.37
N PHE A 140 2.78 12.10 -3.43
CA PHE A 140 1.73 12.92 -4.06
C PHE A 140 0.59 13.24 -3.09
N ILE A 141 0.05 12.22 -2.42
CA ILE A 141 -1.03 12.43 -1.44
C ILE A 141 -0.53 13.29 -0.26
N SER A 142 0.65 12.98 0.29
CA SER A 142 1.24 13.72 1.40
C SER A 142 1.50 15.19 1.05
N TYR A 143 2.09 15.44 -0.12
CA TYR A 143 2.37 16.78 -0.62
C TYR A 143 1.10 17.61 -0.73
N ASN A 144 0.05 17.08 -1.36
CA ASN A 144 -1.20 17.79 -1.55
C ASN A 144 -1.94 18.08 -0.22
N LEU A 145 -1.92 17.15 0.73
CA LEU A 145 -2.50 17.37 2.06
C LEU A 145 -1.76 18.47 2.83
N ILE A 146 -0.43 18.49 2.77
CA ILE A 146 0.40 19.51 3.42
C ILE A 146 0.21 20.87 2.75
N ASP A 147 0.18 20.91 1.41
CA ASP A 147 0.00 22.13 0.64
C ASP A 147 -1.39 22.75 0.92
N PHE A 148 -2.45 21.93 0.92
CA PHE A 148 -3.78 22.36 1.35
C PHE A 148 -3.77 22.97 2.76
N TYR A 149 -3.15 22.29 3.73
CA TYR A 149 -3.11 22.79 5.11
C TYR A 149 -2.42 24.16 5.22
N LYS A 150 -1.38 24.40 4.40
CA LYS A 150 -0.61 25.65 4.43
C LYS A 150 -1.23 26.77 3.61
N ASN A 151 -1.74 26.45 2.43
CA ASN A 151 -2.08 27.42 1.39
C ASN A 151 -3.57 27.39 0.99
N SER A 152 -4.37 26.47 1.53
CA SER A 152 -5.77 26.21 1.14
C SER A 152 -5.96 25.90 -0.35
N THR A 153 -4.89 25.45 -1.01
CA THR A 153 -4.81 24.94 -2.39
C THR A 153 -5.18 23.46 -2.45
N THR A 154 -5.55 22.93 -3.61
CA THR A 154 -6.01 21.51 -3.76
C THR A 154 -7.28 21.17 -2.98
N ARG A 155 -8.31 22.01 -3.12
CA ARG A 155 -9.61 21.84 -2.45
C ARG A 155 -10.29 20.51 -2.80
N THR A 156 -10.19 20.02 -4.03
CA THR A 156 -10.94 18.83 -4.48
C THR A 156 -10.62 17.56 -3.67
N LEU A 157 -9.34 17.28 -3.39
CA LEU A 157 -8.95 16.09 -2.62
C LEU A 157 -9.41 16.21 -1.17
N THR A 158 -9.22 17.37 -0.54
CA THR A 158 -9.63 17.55 0.85
C THR A 158 -11.14 17.63 1.00
N GLU A 159 -11.84 18.33 0.11
CA GLU A 159 -13.30 18.36 0.05
C GLU A 159 -13.88 16.95 -0.10
N PHE A 160 -13.27 16.11 -0.93
CA PHE A 160 -13.63 14.69 -1.03
C PHE A 160 -13.39 13.94 0.30
N LEU A 161 -12.24 14.13 0.95
CA LEU A 161 -11.90 13.44 2.19
C LEU A 161 -12.76 13.86 3.40
N VAL A 162 -13.27 15.10 3.42
CA VAL A 162 -14.16 15.60 4.50
C VAL A 162 -15.64 15.45 4.17
N GLN A 163 -16.00 15.04 2.95
CA GLN A 163 -17.38 14.70 2.62
C GLN A 163 -17.79 13.47 3.44
N ASN A 164 -18.87 13.62 4.21
CA ASN A 164 -19.51 12.47 4.84
C ASN A 164 -20.07 11.56 3.75
N SER A 165 -19.36 10.46 3.45
CA SER A 165 -19.89 9.42 2.58
C SER A 165 -21.03 8.72 3.31
N LYS A 166 -22.27 9.06 2.97
CA LYS A 166 -23.47 8.37 3.49
C LYS A 166 -23.51 6.89 3.08
N ASP A 167 -22.68 6.51 2.11
CA ASP A 167 -22.65 5.20 1.49
C ASP A 167 -21.56 4.27 2.05
N PHE A 168 -20.81 4.68 3.08
CA PHE A 168 -19.85 3.78 3.72
C PHE A 168 -20.61 2.73 4.55
N PRO A 169 -20.52 1.43 4.21
CA PRO A 169 -21.34 0.43 4.86
C PRO A 169 -20.87 0.17 6.29
N SER A 170 -21.79 -0.26 7.15
CA SER A 170 -21.46 -0.75 8.49
C SER A 170 -20.95 -2.18 8.41
N PHE A 171 -19.92 -2.51 9.20
CA PHE A 171 -19.34 -3.84 9.25
C PHE A 171 -19.55 -4.51 10.61
N SER A 172 -19.81 -5.82 10.60
CA SER A 172 -19.95 -6.64 11.80
C SER A 172 -18.62 -7.00 12.45
N SER A 173 -17.53 -6.98 11.69
CA SER A 173 -16.20 -7.38 12.14
C SER A 173 -15.10 -6.54 11.47
N ASN A 174 -13.91 -6.54 12.08
CA ASN A 174 -12.72 -5.96 11.48
C ASN A 174 -12.31 -6.68 10.19
N GLU A 175 -12.55 -8.00 10.11
CA GLU A 175 -12.27 -8.80 8.93
C GLU A 175 -13.13 -8.37 7.74
N ASP A 176 -14.43 -8.15 7.95
CA ASP A 176 -15.34 -7.70 6.90
C ASP A 176 -14.96 -6.29 6.41
N LEU A 177 -14.64 -5.39 7.34
CA LEU A 177 -14.15 -4.05 7.02
C LEU A 177 -12.86 -4.11 6.20
N MET A 178 -11.87 -4.87 6.67
CA MET A 178 -10.57 -4.99 6.01
C MET A 178 -10.68 -5.63 4.61
N LYS A 179 -11.52 -6.66 4.46
CA LYS A 179 -11.81 -7.28 3.15
C LYS A 179 -12.47 -6.30 2.19
N PHE A 180 -13.46 -5.53 2.66
CA PHE A 180 -14.12 -4.52 1.85
C PHE A 180 -13.12 -3.44 1.39
N VAL A 181 -12.41 -2.81 2.33
CA VAL A 181 -11.47 -1.73 2.02
C VAL A 181 -10.38 -2.23 1.06
N GLY A 182 -9.80 -3.40 1.32
CA GLY A 182 -8.78 -3.97 0.45
C GLY A 182 -9.29 -4.39 -0.92
N LYS A 183 -10.56 -4.79 -1.04
CA LYS A 183 -11.18 -5.08 -2.32
C LYS A 183 -11.35 -3.79 -3.13
N GLU A 184 -11.91 -2.74 -2.52
CA GLU A 184 -12.08 -1.45 -3.18
C GLU A 184 -10.74 -0.87 -3.63
N ALA A 185 -9.71 -0.91 -2.77
CA ALA A 185 -8.36 -0.48 -3.13
C ALA A 185 -7.76 -1.30 -4.28
N SER A 186 -7.90 -2.62 -4.23
CA SER A 186 -7.40 -3.52 -5.28
C SER A 186 -8.10 -3.32 -6.62
N VAL A 187 -9.39 -2.99 -6.65
CA VAL A 187 -10.15 -2.77 -7.90
C VAL A 187 -9.65 -1.52 -8.61
N HIS A 188 -9.33 -0.46 -7.87
CA HIS A 188 -8.84 0.81 -8.43
C HIS A 188 -7.33 0.81 -8.71
N ALA A 189 -6.58 -0.20 -8.23
CA ALA A 189 -5.13 -0.20 -8.30
C ALA A 189 -4.56 -0.08 -9.71
N PHE A 190 -5.18 -0.71 -10.71
CA PHE A 190 -4.73 -0.61 -12.10
C PHE A 190 -4.87 0.82 -12.64
N GLN A 191 -6.04 1.43 -12.48
CA GLN A 191 -6.32 2.78 -12.99
C GLN A 191 -5.46 3.84 -12.31
N ILE A 192 -5.29 3.73 -10.99
CA ILE A 192 -4.41 4.63 -10.22
C ILE A 192 -2.96 4.45 -10.68
N ASN A 193 -2.49 3.22 -10.83
CA ASN A 193 -1.14 2.95 -11.31
C ASN A 193 -0.90 3.52 -12.72
N GLN A 194 -1.88 3.39 -13.62
CA GLN A 194 -1.79 3.96 -14.96
C GLN A 194 -1.74 5.49 -14.91
N SER A 195 -2.58 6.12 -14.08
CA SER A 195 -2.57 7.57 -13.87
C SER A 195 -1.22 8.07 -13.37
N ILE A 196 -0.58 7.34 -12.44
CA ILE A 196 0.77 7.65 -11.94
C ILE A 196 1.80 7.57 -13.08
N ILE A 197 1.75 6.52 -13.90
CA ILE A 197 2.65 6.34 -15.04
C ILE A 197 2.52 7.48 -16.05
N ASP A 198 1.28 7.81 -16.42
CA ASP A 198 0.97 8.80 -17.46
C ASP A 198 1.29 10.24 -17.03
N THR A 199 1.19 10.51 -15.72
CA THR A 199 1.39 11.85 -15.16
C THR A 199 2.83 12.11 -14.77
N LEU A 200 3.45 11.22 -13.99
CA LEU A 200 4.68 11.54 -13.25
C LEU A 200 5.97 11.23 -14.04
N GLY A 201 5.85 10.73 -15.27
CA GLY A 201 6.94 10.62 -16.23
C GLY A 201 7.79 9.34 -16.11
N GLU A 202 8.19 8.81 -17.26
CA GLU A 202 8.84 7.49 -17.39
C GLU A 202 10.12 7.33 -16.58
N LYS A 203 10.88 8.41 -16.35
CA LYS A 203 12.11 8.36 -15.55
C LYS A 203 11.86 7.77 -14.17
N TYR A 204 10.75 8.15 -13.53
CA TYR A 204 10.43 7.75 -12.17
C TYR A 204 9.55 6.49 -12.13
N THR A 205 8.74 6.27 -13.18
CA THR A 205 7.71 5.23 -13.20
C THR A 205 8.06 3.99 -14.01
N MET A 206 9.02 4.08 -14.94
CA MET A 206 9.33 3.02 -15.92
C MET A 206 10.81 2.60 -15.96
N LYS A 207 11.70 3.21 -15.16
CA LYS A 207 13.12 2.86 -15.09
C LYS A 207 13.45 2.09 -13.80
N PRO A 208 13.69 0.77 -13.86
CA PRO A 208 14.03 -0.03 -12.68
C PRO A 208 15.44 0.27 -12.13
N GLU A 209 16.26 1.06 -12.82
CA GLU A 209 17.55 1.53 -12.30
C GLU A 209 17.39 2.76 -11.39
N TYR A 210 16.25 3.43 -11.44
CA TYR A 210 15.93 4.55 -10.58
C TYR A 210 15.43 4.04 -9.23
N ASP A 211 15.90 4.63 -8.13
CA ASP A 211 15.60 4.21 -6.77
C ASP A 211 15.05 5.39 -5.98
N LEU A 212 13.73 5.55 -6.01
CA LEU A 212 13.05 6.71 -5.41
C LEU A 212 13.10 6.70 -3.88
N GLU A 213 13.31 5.53 -3.26
CA GLU A 213 13.43 5.41 -1.80
C GLU A 213 14.54 6.31 -1.22
N LYS A 214 15.55 6.64 -2.03
CA LYS A 214 16.66 7.52 -1.65
C LYS A 214 16.33 9.02 -1.71
N GLU A 215 15.17 9.40 -2.24
CA GLU A 215 14.79 10.79 -2.54
C GLU A 215 13.38 11.14 -2.02
N LEU A 216 12.91 10.44 -0.96
CA LEU A 216 11.55 10.59 -0.41
C LEU A 216 11.26 11.98 0.17
N GLY A 217 9.99 12.41 0.06
CA GLY A 217 9.43 13.56 0.77
C GLY A 217 9.66 14.93 0.13
N THR A 218 10.42 15.01 -0.96
CA THR A 218 10.65 16.27 -1.70
C THR A 218 10.32 16.15 -3.17
N LYS A 219 10.09 14.95 -3.70
CA LYS A 219 10.07 14.74 -5.14
C LYS A 219 8.88 15.42 -5.81
N MET A 220 7.73 15.47 -5.14
CA MET A 220 6.56 16.19 -5.66
C MET A 220 6.80 17.69 -5.89
N LYS A 221 7.66 18.35 -5.08
CA LYS A 221 8.02 19.75 -5.30
C LYS A 221 8.78 19.97 -6.61
N GLU A 222 9.53 18.96 -7.04
CA GLU A 222 10.29 19.00 -8.29
C GLU A 222 9.41 18.61 -9.48
N ILE A 223 8.58 17.56 -9.33
CA ILE A 223 7.80 17.00 -10.43
C ILE A 223 6.60 17.89 -10.79
N ILE A 224 5.81 18.32 -9.79
CA ILE A 224 4.53 19.03 -10.04
C ILE A 224 4.69 20.26 -10.94
N PRO A 225 5.68 21.15 -10.74
CA PRO A 225 5.86 22.31 -11.62
C PRO A 225 6.22 21.97 -13.08
N THR A 226 6.68 20.75 -13.34
CA THR A 226 7.04 20.27 -14.69
C THR A 226 5.89 19.58 -15.41
N LEU A 227 4.77 19.33 -14.73
CA LEU A 227 3.60 18.70 -15.33
C LEU A 227 2.93 19.67 -16.29
N ASN A 228 2.64 19.20 -17.51
CA ASN A 228 1.91 19.99 -18.49
C ASN A 228 0.42 20.02 -18.12
N SER A 229 -0.09 21.20 -17.75
CA SER A 229 -1.50 21.40 -17.41
C SER A 229 -2.47 21.19 -18.58
N GLU A 230 -1.98 21.14 -19.82
CA GLU A 230 -2.79 20.94 -21.03
C GLU A 230 -2.93 19.46 -21.44
N LYS A 231 -2.24 18.53 -20.77
CA LYS A 231 -2.49 17.10 -20.96
C LYS A 231 -3.75 16.72 -20.18
N GLU A 232 -4.91 16.79 -20.83
CA GLU A 232 -6.14 16.21 -20.29
C GLU A 232 -5.96 14.69 -20.08
N ILE A 233 -6.04 14.26 -18.82
CA ILE A 233 -6.15 12.86 -18.46
C ILE A 233 -7.64 12.56 -18.46
N PHE A 234 -8.11 11.77 -19.43
CA PHE A 234 -9.49 11.30 -19.46
C PHE A 234 -9.70 10.33 -18.29
N PHE A 235 -10.54 10.73 -17.33
CA PHE A 235 -11.00 9.91 -16.21
C PHE A 235 -12.11 8.94 -16.65
#